data_AF-A0A7M7Q9M6-F1
#
_entry.id   AF-A0A7M7Q9M6-F1
#
_cell.length_a   1.000
_cell.length_b   1.000
_cell.length_c   1.000
_cell.angle_alpha   90.00
_cell.angle_beta   90.00
_cell.angle_gamma   90.00
#
_symmetry.space_group_name_H-M   'P 1'
#
loop_
_entity.id
_entity.type
_entity.pdbx_description
1 polymer ?
#
loop_
_entity_poly.entity_id
_entity_poly.type
_entity_poly.pdbx_seq_one_letter_code
_entity_poly.pdbx_strand_id
1 'polypeptide(L)'
;MTVRDVMTLVMAHSLRFKLSDIERDSLIDMLKLSAGPDANDLNISKYRFKQAFDPPDNKIMFHYYCTSCKKAIINSSTHDKITKKVVVCSNCLDKINISLTSKNYFITIDFKFQLNMLFRNKEIKTEFFKFEESISKRPAENVIRDVHDGELYKNINNNGTKYFTYNVGSDGAQCTKTGKQ
;
A
#
# COMPACT_ATOMS: atom_id res chain seq x y z
N MET A 1 23.01 -2.67 19.04
CA MET A 1 21.88 -2.14 18.25
C MET A 1 22.34 -2.06 16.81
N THR A 2 21.64 -2.72 15.89
CA THR A 2 21.99 -2.76 14.47
C THR A 2 21.35 -1.60 13.71
N VAL A 3 21.81 -1.34 12.48
CA VAL A 3 21.19 -0.35 11.56
C VAL A 3 19.71 -0.68 11.33
N ARG A 4 19.35 -1.96 11.27
CA ARG A 4 17.96 -2.40 11.10
C ARG A 4 17.11 -2.10 12.33
N ASP A 5 17.65 -2.26 13.53
CA ASP A 5 16.96 -1.87 14.77
C ASP A 5 16.69 -0.37 14.80
N VAL A 6 17.66 0.45 14.37
CA VAL A 6 17.49 1.91 14.24
C VAL A 6 16.39 2.25 13.22
N MET A 7 16.39 1.61 12.05
CA MET A 7 15.32 1.79 11.06
C MET A 7 13.95 1.43 11.63
N THR A 8 13.85 0.32 12.37
CA THR A 8 12.60 -0.12 13.01
C THR A 8 12.11 0.86 14.08
N LEU A 9 13.02 1.41 14.89
CA LEU A 9 12.68 2.44 15.89
C LEU A 9 12.16 3.72 15.24
N VAL A 10 12.84 4.19 14.19
CA VAL A 10 12.40 5.34 13.40
C VAL A 10 11.02 5.08 12.81
N MET A 11 10.80 3.93 12.17
CA MET A 11 9.50 3.60 11.58
C MET A 11 8.39 3.52 12.63
N ALA A 12 8.65 2.86 13.77
CA ALA A 12 7.69 2.77 14.86
C ALA A 12 7.33 4.15 15.42
N HIS A 13 8.32 5.03 15.58
CA HIS A 13 8.11 6.42 16.00
C HIS A 13 7.31 7.20 14.96
N SER A 14 7.67 7.11 13.68
CA SER A 14 6.95 7.78 12.58
C SER A 14 5.49 7.34 12.51
N LEU A 15 5.21 6.04 12.66
CA LEU A 15 3.85 5.52 12.67
C LEU A 15 3.07 6.02 13.90
N ARG A 16 3.67 5.99 15.08
CA ARG A 16 3.04 6.43 16.34
C ARG A 16 2.65 7.90 16.29
N PHE A 17 3.52 8.76 15.76
CA PHE A 17 3.32 10.22 15.74
C PHE A 17 2.85 10.76 14.39
N LYS A 18 2.54 9.87 13.43
CA LYS A 18 2.05 10.22 12.08
C LYS A 18 2.98 11.21 11.36
N LEU A 19 4.29 11.00 11.50
CA LEU A 19 5.29 11.85 10.85
C LEU A 19 5.16 11.75 9.33
N SER A 20 5.28 12.90 8.66
CA SER A 20 5.46 12.97 7.22
C SER A 20 6.79 12.35 6.79
N ASP A 21 6.92 12.07 5.48
CA ASP A 21 8.17 11.58 4.91
C ASP A 21 9.35 12.55 5.18
N ILE A 22 9.10 13.86 5.18
CA ILE A 22 10.13 14.88 5.42
C ILE A 22 10.58 14.87 6.89
N GLU A 23 9.64 14.79 7.83
CA GLU A 23 9.95 14.73 9.26
C GLU A 23 10.68 13.44 9.63
N ARG A 24 10.32 12.32 9.00
CA ARG A 24 11.04 11.05 9.15
C ARG A 24 12.46 11.14 8.60
N ASP A 25 12.64 11.74 7.42
CA ASP A 25 13.97 11.94 6.83
C ASP A 25 14.84 12.81 7.77
N SER A 26 14.27 13.88 8.34
CA SER A 26 14.95 14.73 9.33
C SER A 26 15.32 13.98 10.62
N LEU A 27 14.46 13.08 11.12
CA LEU A 27 14.76 12.23 12.26
C LEU A 27 15.93 11.28 11.99
N ILE A 28 15.99 10.69 10.79
CA ILE A 28 17.10 9.84 10.38
C ILE A 28 18.41 10.64 10.36
N ASP A 29 18.38 11.86 9.83
CA ASP A 29 19.56 12.71 9.76
C ASP A 29 20.02 13.19 11.14
N MET A 30 19.10 13.48 12.06
CA MET A 30 19.42 13.76 13.46
C MET A 30 20.12 12.58 14.15
N LEU A 31 19.68 11.35 13.86
CA LEU A 31 20.30 10.13 14.39
C LEU A 31 21.70 9.91 13.80
N LYS A 32 21.91 10.20 12.51
CA LYS A 32 23.26 10.17 11.90
C LYS A 32 24.20 11.17 12.56
N LEU A 33 23.74 12.40 12.78
CA LEU A 33 24.54 13.43 13.45
C LEU A 33 24.90 13.01 14.88
N SER A 34 23.94 12.43 15.61
CA SER A 34 24.13 11.98 16.99
C SER A 34 25.07 10.77 17.10
N ALA A 35 25.14 9.92 16.07
CA ALA A 35 26.05 8.78 16.02
C ALA A 35 27.51 9.18 15.76
N GLY A 36 27.75 10.41 15.28
CA GLY A 36 29.07 10.95 15.01
C GLY A 36 29.68 10.53 13.66
N PRO A 37 30.81 11.14 13.27
CA PRO A 37 31.43 10.94 11.94
C PRO A 37 31.99 9.53 11.72
N ASP A 38 32.28 8.79 12.80
CA ASP A 38 32.84 7.44 12.72
C ASP A 38 31.77 6.36 12.50
N ALA A 39 30.48 6.70 12.61
CA ALA A 39 29.36 5.80 12.38
C ALA A 39 29.05 5.60 10.89
N ASN A 40 30.07 5.25 10.10
CA ASN A 40 29.98 4.99 8.66
C ASN A 40 28.95 3.91 8.30
N ASP A 41 28.67 3.00 9.24
CA ASP A 41 27.68 1.93 9.08
C ASP A 41 26.23 2.44 9.10
N LEU A 42 25.96 3.63 9.67
CA LEU A 42 24.63 4.25 9.70
C LEU A 42 24.25 4.93 8.37
N ASN A 43 24.67 4.37 7.24
CA ASN A 43 24.31 4.84 5.91
C ASN A 43 22.88 4.41 5.52
N ILE A 44 21.91 4.97 6.24
CA ILE A 44 20.48 4.84 6.00
C ILE A 44 20.10 5.85 4.91
N SER A 45 20.06 5.37 3.66
CA SER A 45 19.47 6.13 2.56
C SER A 45 17.96 5.99 2.57
N LYS A 46 17.25 6.99 2.04
CA LYS A 46 15.79 6.94 1.84
C LYS A 46 15.34 5.68 1.10
N TYR A 47 16.14 5.27 0.12
CA TYR A 47 15.91 4.05 -0.65
C TYR A 47 16.02 2.79 0.21
N ARG A 48 17.11 2.64 0.98
CA ARG A 48 17.29 1.49 1.90
C ARG A 48 16.23 1.45 2.98
N PHE A 49 15.81 2.61 3.48
CA PHE A 49 14.76 2.69 4.46
C PHE A 49 13.42 2.21 3.89
N LYS A 50 13.05 2.63 2.67
CA LYS A 50 11.83 2.15 2.01
C LYS A 50 11.87 0.63 1.75
N GLN A 51 12.97 0.13 1.18
CA GLN A 51 13.16 -1.31 0.97
C GLN A 51 13.02 -2.15 2.24
N ALA A 52 13.49 -1.65 3.38
CA ALA A 52 13.43 -2.38 4.64
C ALA A 52 11.99 -2.67 5.12
N PHE A 53 11.02 -1.91 4.62
CA PHE A 53 9.60 -2.02 4.99
C PHE A 53 8.67 -2.23 3.78
N ASP A 54 9.23 -2.48 2.59
CA ASP A 54 8.43 -2.84 1.42
C ASP A 54 7.72 -4.18 1.67
N PRO A 55 6.49 -4.35 1.15
CA PRO A 55 5.81 -5.63 1.22
C PRO A 55 6.65 -6.72 0.53
N PRO A 56 6.54 -7.99 0.94
CA PRO A 56 7.32 -9.07 0.33
C PRO A 56 7.11 -9.10 -1.19
N ASP A 57 8.17 -9.33 -1.95
CA ASP A 57 8.16 -9.30 -3.42
C ASP A 57 7.02 -10.13 -4.02
N ASN A 58 6.72 -11.30 -3.47
CA ASN A 58 5.64 -12.16 -3.97
C ASN A 58 4.21 -11.62 -3.77
N LYS A 59 4.05 -10.41 -3.23
CA LYS A 59 2.75 -9.76 -3.00
C LYS A 59 2.40 -8.72 -4.05
N ILE A 60 3.33 -8.39 -4.93
CA ILE A 60 3.12 -7.49 -6.07
C ILE A 60 3.61 -8.21 -7.32
N MET A 61 2.78 -8.27 -8.36
CA MET A 61 3.13 -8.91 -9.62
C MET A 61 2.93 -7.94 -10.78
N PHE A 62 3.99 -7.79 -11.58
CA PHE A 62 4.01 -7.00 -12.80
C PHE A 62 3.68 -7.89 -13.99
N HIS A 63 2.70 -7.48 -14.78
CA HIS A 63 2.22 -8.21 -15.94
C HIS A 63 2.53 -7.42 -17.21
N TYR A 64 3.59 -7.78 -17.91
CA TYR A 64 3.96 -7.16 -19.16
C TYR A 64 3.21 -7.79 -20.32
N TYR A 65 2.76 -6.95 -21.26
CA TYR A 65 2.04 -7.38 -22.45
C TYR A 65 2.60 -6.73 -23.72
N CYS A 66 2.27 -7.32 -24.87
CA CYS A 66 2.57 -6.77 -26.17
C CYS A 66 1.66 -5.58 -26.49
N THR A 67 2.25 -4.44 -26.83
CA THR A 67 1.47 -3.23 -27.19
C THR A 67 0.60 -3.43 -28.42
N SER A 68 1.02 -4.27 -29.37
CA SER A 68 0.32 -4.49 -30.64
C SER A 68 -0.78 -5.55 -30.54
N CYS A 69 -0.46 -6.76 -30.09
CA CYS A 69 -1.42 -7.87 -30.04
C CYS A 69 -2.04 -8.13 -28.65
N LYS A 70 -1.67 -7.32 -27.63
CA LYS A 70 -2.18 -7.39 -26.25
C LYS A 70 -1.92 -8.71 -25.50
N LYS A 71 -1.22 -9.67 -26.10
CA LYS A 71 -0.85 -10.92 -25.42
C LYS A 71 0.19 -10.69 -24.32
N ALA A 72 0.07 -11.46 -23.25
CA ALA A 72 1.03 -11.46 -22.15
C ALA A 72 2.43 -11.90 -22.62
N ILE A 73 3.46 -11.31 -22.03
CA ILE A 73 4.86 -11.57 -22.34
C ILE A 73 5.58 -12.19 -21.15
N ILE A 74 5.55 -11.51 -20.01
CA ILE A 74 6.22 -11.96 -18.79
C ILE A 74 5.46 -11.46 -17.56
N ASN A 75 5.43 -12.31 -16.53
CA ASN A 75 5.01 -11.94 -15.19
C ASN A 75 6.26 -11.90 -14.29
N SER A 76 6.43 -10.83 -13.52
CA SER A 76 7.55 -10.70 -12.57
C SER A 76 7.02 -10.27 -11.21
N SER A 77 7.39 -11.00 -10.16
CA SER A 77 7.06 -10.65 -8.77
C SER A 77 8.11 -9.76 -8.10
N THR A 78 9.29 -9.60 -8.67
CA THR A 78 10.39 -8.88 -8.01
C THR A 78 10.66 -7.57 -8.75
N HIS A 79 10.52 -6.46 -8.03
CA HIS A 79 10.87 -5.12 -8.51
C HIS A 79 12.34 -5.07 -8.98
N ASP A 80 13.22 -5.76 -8.24
CA ASP A 80 14.67 -5.77 -8.48
C ASP A 80 15.13 -6.66 -9.66
N LYS A 81 14.26 -7.52 -10.21
CA LYS A 81 14.61 -8.38 -11.37
C LYS A 81 14.02 -7.90 -12.69
N ILE A 82 13.33 -6.76 -12.71
CA ILE A 82 12.89 -6.14 -13.96
C ILE A 82 14.09 -5.41 -14.56
N THR A 83 15.00 -6.19 -15.15
CA THR A 83 16.12 -5.66 -15.91
C THR A 83 15.62 -5.10 -17.24
N LYS A 84 16.12 -3.91 -17.61
CA LYS A 84 15.82 -3.29 -18.91
C LYS A 84 16.21 -4.26 -20.02
N LYS A 85 15.23 -4.83 -20.71
CA LYS A 85 15.47 -5.81 -21.78
C LYS A 85 14.47 -5.67 -22.92
N VAL A 86 14.90 -6.11 -24.10
CA VAL A 86 14.04 -6.22 -25.28
C VAL A 86 13.57 -7.66 -25.40
N VAL A 87 12.27 -7.88 -25.52
CA VAL A 87 11.67 -9.20 -25.73
C VAL A 87 10.90 -9.17 -27.04
N VAL A 88 11.03 -10.22 -27.84
CA VAL A 88 10.26 -10.40 -29.07
C VAL A 88 8.93 -11.08 -28.74
N CYS A 89 7.81 -10.51 -29.18
CA CYS A 89 6.51 -11.13 -29.01
C CYS A 89 6.43 -12.41 -29.84
N SER A 90 6.06 -13.53 -29.21
CA SER A 90 5.88 -14.81 -29.91
C SER A 90 4.72 -14.82 -30.90
N ASN A 91 3.81 -13.85 -30.83
CA ASN A 91 2.60 -13.83 -31.66
C ASN A 91 2.70 -12.90 -32.88
N CYS A 92 3.24 -11.69 -32.72
CA CYS A 92 3.36 -10.71 -33.81
C CYS A 92 4.80 -10.33 -34.15
N LEU A 93 5.79 -10.95 -33.49
CA LEU A 93 7.22 -10.72 -33.69
C LEU A 93 7.70 -9.29 -33.38
N ASP A 94 6.82 -8.44 -32.82
CA ASP A 94 7.19 -7.11 -32.40
C ASP A 94 8.19 -7.12 -31.25
N LYS A 95 9.13 -6.18 -31.31
CA LYS A 95 10.12 -5.94 -30.26
C LYS A 95 9.52 -5.05 -29.18
N ILE A 96 9.52 -5.56 -27.95
CA ILE A 96 8.92 -4.89 -26.79
C ILE A 96 10.01 -4.58 -25.77
N ASN A 97 10.07 -3.32 -25.36
CA ASN A 97 10.93 -2.90 -24.26
C ASN A 97 10.25 -3.15 -22.91
N ILE A 98 10.94 -3.87 -22.04
CA ILE A 98 10.50 -4.17 -20.67
C ILE A 98 11.39 -3.39 -19.71
N SER A 99 10.78 -2.48 -18.96
CA SER A 99 11.39 -1.76 -17.83
C SER A 99 10.30 -1.34 -16.84
N LEU A 100 10.69 -0.81 -15.68
CA LEU A 100 9.75 -0.19 -14.72
C LEU A 100 9.09 1.09 -15.27
N THR A 101 9.72 1.75 -16.25
CA THR A 101 9.23 2.96 -16.92
C THR A 101 8.40 2.68 -18.17
N SER A 102 8.32 1.42 -18.58
CA SER A 102 7.52 1.00 -19.72
C SER A 102 6.02 1.22 -19.48
N LYS A 103 5.27 1.60 -20.51
CA LYS A 103 3.80 1.77 -20.41
C LYS A 103 3.01 0.48 -20.66
N ASN A 104 3.69 -0.62 -20.97
CA ASN A 104 3.08 -1.87 -21.41
C ASN A 104 3.04 -2.93 -20.30
N TYR A 105 2.64 -2.52 -19.10
CA TYR A 105 2.35 -3.43 -18.02
C TYR A 105 1.21 -2.92 -17.14
N PHE A 106 0.64 -3.84 -16.37
CA PHE A 106 -0.21 -3.52 -15.22
C PHE A 106 0.29 -4.30 -13.99
N ILE A 107 -0.18 -3.90 -12.82
CA ILE A 107 0.22 -4.48 -11.54
C ILE A 107 -0.97 -5.19 -10.92
N THR A 108 -0.74 -6.36 -10.33
CA THR A 108 -1.66 -6.98 -9.37
C THR A 108 -1.03 -6.99 -7.99
N ILE A 109 -1.86 -6.77 -6.97
CA ILE A 109 -1.45 -6.70 -5.57
C ILE A 109 -2.28 -7.71 -4.78
N ASP A 110 -1.62 -8.49 -3.92
CA ASP A 110 -2.29 -9.40 -2.99
C ASP A 110 -2.97 -8.61 -1.87
N PHE A 111 -4.18 -8.13 -2.15
CA PHE A 111 -4.96 -7.33 -1.21
C PHE A 111 -5.35 -8.13 0.05
N LYS A 112 -5.55 -9.45 -0.08
CA LYS A 112 -5.83 -10.32 1.06
C LYS A 112 -4.67 -10.33 2.06
N PHE A 113 -3.44 -10.37 1.56
CA PHE A 113 -2.26 -10.23 2.43
C PHE A 113 -2.24 -8.89 3.16
N GLN A 114 -2.54 -7.78 2.48
CA GLN A 114 -2.57 -6.46 3.09
C GLN A 114 -3.64 -6.36 4.20
N LEU A 115 -4.86 -6.84 3.94
CA LEU A 115 -5.92 -6.89 4.95
C LEU A 115 -5.53 -7.76 6.14
N ASN A 116 -4.93 -8.93 5.90
CA ASN A 116 -4.47 -9.79 6.98
C ASN A 116 -3.39 -9.11 7.83
N MET A 117 -2.47 -8.37 7.22
CA MET A 117 -1.47 -7.60 7.94
C MET A 117 -2.13 -6.50 8.80
N LEU A 118 -3.11 -5.79 8.24
CA LEU A 118 -3.86 -4.75 8.95
C LEU A 118 -4.60 -5.32 10.17
N PHE A 119 -5.32 -6.44 10.01
CA PHE A 119 -6.10 -7.08 11.07
C PHE A 119 -5.27 -7.89 12.08
N ARG A 120 -3.95 -8.03 11.88
CA ARG A 120 -3.05 -8.50 12.94
C ARG A 120 -2.92 -7.49 14.08
N ASN A 121 -3.11 -6.20 13.79
CA ASN A 121 -3.20 -5.19 14.83
C ASN A 121 -4.53 -5.36 15.57
N LYS A 122 -4.46 -5.69 16.87
CA LYS A 122 -5.63 -5.90 17.71
C LYS A 122 -6.51 -4.66 17.82
N GLU A 123 -5.93 -3.46 17.91
CA GLU A 123 -6.67 -2.21 18.02
C GLU A 123 -7.49 -1.96 16.75
N ILE A 124 -6.86 -2.10 15.57
CA ILE A 124 -7.55 -1.94 14.29
C ILE A 124 -8.67 -2.97 14.13
N LYS A 125 -8.40 -4.22 14.49
CA LYS A 125 -9.41 -5.29 14.47
C LYS A 125 -10.57 -4.98 15.41
N THR A 126 -10.31 -4.49 16.62
CA THR A 126 -11.35 -4.09 17.58
C THR A 126 -12.18 -2.92 17.06
N GLU A 127 -11.55 -1.86 16.54
CA GLU A 127 -12.28 -0.72 15.97
C GLU A 127 -13.12 -1.11 14.75
N PHE A 128 -12.63 -2.03 13.92
CA PHE A 128 -13.38 -2.55 12.79
C PHE A 128 -14.66 -3.29 13.24
N PHE A 129 -14.58 -4.14 14.26
CA PHE A 129 -15.78 -4.81 14.79
C PHE A 129 -16.76 -3.84 15.44
N LYS A 130 -16.28 -2.80 16.13
CA LYS A 130 -17.16 -1.73 16.64
C LYS A 130 -17.89 -1.02 15.51
N PHE A 131 -17.19 -0.73 14.41
CA PHE A 131 -17.78 -0.14 13.22
C PHE A 131 -18.84 -1.05 12.60
N GLU A 132 -18.55 -2.34 12.46
CA GLU A 132 -19.51 -3.33 11.97
C GLU A 132 -20.79 -3.39 12.82
N GLU A 133 -20.65 -3.39 14.15
CA GLU A 133 -21.79 -3.31 15.08
C GLU A 133 -22.57 -2.01 14.89
N SER A 134 -21.88 -0.89 14.66
CA SER A 134 -22.53 0.41 14.45
C SER A 134 -23.39 0.45 13.18
N ILE A 135 -22.97 -0.20 12.10
CA ILE A 135 -23.75 -0.36 10.85
C ILE A 135 -25.00 -1.19 11.11
N SER A 136 -24.89 -2.20 11.98
CA SER A 136 -26.00 -3.12 12.30
C SER A 136 -27.10 -2.42 13.12
N LYS A 137 -26.76 -1.35 13.83
CA LYS A 137 -27.72 -0.51 14.55
C LYS A 137 -28.38 0.44 13.54
N ARG A 138 -29.59 0.08 13.11
CA ARG A 138 -30.42 0.92 12.25
C ARG A 138 -30.63 2.28 12.92
N PRO A 139 -30.36 3.40 12.23
CA PRO A 139 -30.70 4.71 12.76
C PRO A 139 -32.22 4.86 12.82
N ALA A 140 -32.69 5.87 13.56
CA ALA A 140 -34.10 6.28 13.50
C ALA A 140 -34.53 6.53 12.05
N GLU A 141 -35.81 6.33 11.76
CA GLU A 141 -36.36 6.61 10.43
C GLU A 141 -36.01 8.04 10.01
N ASN A 142 -35.54 8.19 8.77
CA ASN A 142 -35.12 9.45 8.14
C ASN A 142 -33.76 10.05 8.57
N VAL A 143 -32.91 9.32 9.31
CA VAL A 143 -31.54 9.76 9.62
C VAL A 143 -30.51 9.01 8.77
N ILE A 144 -29.70 9.73 8.00
CA ILE A 144 -28.56 9.21 7.23
C ILE A 144 -27.28 9.72 7.89
N ARG A 145 -26.47 8.82 8.47
CA ARG A 145 -25.18 9.16 9.11
C ARG A 145 -24.01 8.95 8.17
N ASP A 146 -24.10 7.90 7.35
CA ASP A 146 -23.03 7.50 6.43
C ASP A 146 -23.63 6.79 5.20
N VAL A 147 -22.78 6.45 4.23
CA VAL A 147 -23.10 5.76 2.98
C VAL A 147 -23.88 4.46 3.23
N HIS A 148 -23.59 3.77 4.34
CA HIS A 148 -24.27 2.52 4.72
C HIS A 148 -25.75 2.68 5.09
N ASP A 149 -26.20 3.89 5.44
CA ASP A 149 -27.60 4.18 5.75
C ASP A 149 -28.45 4.46 4.49
N GLY A 150 -27.82 4.50 3.30
CA GLY A 150 -28.51 4.61 2.02
C GLY A 150 -29.31 3.35 1.67
N GLU A 151 -30.40 3.51 0.92
CA GLU A 151 -31.30 2.40 0.55
C GLU A 151 -30.58 1.24 -0.13
N LEU A 152 -29.59 1.54 -0.98
CA LEU A 152 -28.78 0.52 -1.65
C LEU A 152 -28.06 -0.40 -0.65
N TYR A 153 -27.37 0.17 0.33
CA TYR A 153 -26.63 -0.61 1.35
C TYR A 153 -27.58 -1.30 2.32
N LYS A 154 -28.71 -0.67 2.66
CA LYS A 154 -29.78 -1.33 3.43
C LYS A 154 -30.27 -2.58 2.73
N ASN A 155 -30.53 -2.50 1.43
CA ASN A 155 -31.00 -3.63 0.63
C ASN A 155 -29.94 -4.74 0.52
N ILE A 156 -28.67 -4.37 0.30
CA ILE A 156 -27.56 -5.32 0.19
C ILE A 156 -27.28 -6.03 1.53
N ASN A 157 -27.29 -5.30 2.65
CA ASN A 157 -26.96 -5.83 3.97
C ASN A 157 -28.12 -6.60 4.64
N ASN A 158 -29.34 -6.55 4.10
CA ASN A 158 -30.49 -7.29 4.64
C ASN A 158 -30.37 -8.83 4.50
N ASN A 159 -29.40 -9.33 3.71
CA ASN A 159 -29.22 -10.76 3.42
C ASN A 159 -28.25 -11.48 4.38
N GLY A 160 -28.01 -10.94 5.58
CA GLY A 160 -27.12 -11.54 6.59
C GLY A 160 -25.62 -11.41 6.30
N THR A 161 -25.24 -11.05 5.08
CA THR A 161 -23.86 -10.68 4.72
C THR A 161 -23.71 -9.17 4.78
N LYS A 162 -22.67 -8.69 5.48
CA LYS A 162 -22.35 -7.26 5.56
C LYS A 162 -21.30 -6.89 4.53
N TYR A 163 -21.57 -5.82 3.79
CA TYR A 163 -20.69 -5.28 2.78
C TYR A 163 -20.06 -3.99 3.28
N PHE A 164 -18.75 -3.90 3.08
CA PHE A 164 -17.94 -2.75 3.46
C PHE A 164 -17.37 -2.09 2.21
N THR A 165 -17.24 -0.77 2.27
CA THR A 165 -16.74 0.03 1.17
C THR A 165 -15.44 0.67 1.56
N TYR A 166 -14.46 0.56 0.67
CA TYR A 166 -13.12 1.10 0.88
C TYR A 166 -12.73 1.94 -0.33
N ASN A 167 -12.26 3.16 -0.07
CA ASN A 167 -11.74 4.05 -1.09
C ASN A 167 -10.21 3.89 -1.17
N VAL A 168 -9.71 3.59 -2.37
CA VAL A 168 -8.27 3.45 -2.64
C VAL A 168 -7.79 4.66 -3.44
N GLY A 169 -6.81 5.36 -2.93
CA GLY A 169 -6.09 6.42 -3.63
C GLY A 169 -4.79 5.86 -4.19
N SER A 170 -4.57 6.02 -5.50
CA SER A 170 -3.36 5.53 -6.17
C SER A 170 -2.28 6.61 -6.32
N ASP A 171 -2.63 7.87 -6.09
CA ASP A 171 -1.78 9.05 -6.18
C ASP A 171 -1.13 9.45 -4.84
N GLY A 172 -1.41 8.70 -3.77
CA GLY A 172 -0.95 9.01 -2.42
C GLY A 172 -1.66 10.20 -1.77
N ALA A 173 -2.67 10.78 -2.41
CA ALA A 173 -3.54 11.76 -1.78
C ALA A 173 -4.42 11.08 -0.74
N GLN A 174 -4.68 11.77 0.38
CA GLN A 174 -5.70 11.30 1.32
C GLN A 174 -7.04 11.23 0.59
N CYS A 175 -7.65 10.04 0.53
CA CYS A 175 -8.92 9.82 -0.18
C CYS A 175 -10.09 10.62 0.38
N THR A 176 -9.93 11.32 1.50
CA THR A 176 -10.70 12.47 1.97
C THR A 176 -10.23 12.81 3.38
N LYS A 177 -10.06 14.10 3.69
CA LYS A 177 -10.50 14.57 5.01
C LYS A 177 -12.00 14.77 4.85
N THR A 178 -12.83 13.90 5.43
CA THR A 178 -14.23 14.27 5.67
C THR A 178 -14.21 15.61 6.39
N GLY A 179 -14.79 16.62 5.75
CA GLY A 179 -14.56 18.02 6.03
C GLY A 179 -14.80 18.40 7.49
N LYS A 180 -13.93 19.25 8.01
CA LYS A 180 -14.33 20.26 8.99
C LYS A 180 -14.09 21.60 8.30
N GLN A 181 -15.15 22.13 7.69
CA GLN A 181 -15.36 23.58 7.67
C GLN A 181 -15.79 24.00 9.07
#